data_AF-A0A662PR17-F1
#
_entry.id   AF-A0A662PR17-F1
#
_cell.length_a   1.000
_cell.length_b   1.000
_cell.length_c   1.000
_cell.angle_alpha   90.00
_cell.angle_beta   90.00
_cell.angle_gamma   90.00
#
_symmetry.space_group_name_H-M   'P 1'
#
loop_
_entity.id
_entity.type
_entity.pdbx_description
1 polymer ?
#
loop_
_entity_poly.entity_id
_entity_poly.type
_entity_poly.pdbx_seq_one_letter_code
_entity_poly.pdbx_strand_id
1 'polypeptide(L)'
;MSKREFLYVIMGFFILLNFLSFAFAEEQCENQISREEVSMEVKVNIVSKEITFSERVFKELQNIVTEMIKTHFPVEYTKSGKITAEIKVLERTENGYLCESIIGFLYKETFTLVLVRVEFEYIPAQIKNVKIQRNYSP
;
A
#
# COMPACT_ATOMS: atom_id res chain seq x y z
N MET A 1 -12.32 -57.66 -20.75
CA MET A 1 -11.21 -56.75 -20.45
C MET A 1 -9.98 -57.59 -20.10
N SER A 2 -8.88 -57.44 -20.83
CA SER A 2 -7.65 -58.21 -20.59
C SER A 2 -6.86 -57.63 -19.41
N LYS A 3 -6.02 -58.45 -18.76
CA LYS A 3 -5.15 -58.00 -17.66
C LYS A 3 -4.26 -56.80 -18.04
N ARG A 4 -3.91 -56.67 -19.33
CA ARG A 4 -3.12 -55.54 -19.84
C ARG A 4 -3.94 -54.26 -19.91
N GLU A 5 -5.19 -54.33 -20.36
CA GLU A 5 -6.10 -53.18 -20.41
C GLU A 5 -6.37 -52.62 -19.00
N PHE A 6 -6.52 -53.50 -18.01
CA PHE A 6 -6.72 -53.09 -16.62
C PHE A 6 -5.49 -52.34 -16.05
N LEU A 7 -4.28 -52.78 -16.41
CA LEU A 7 -3.04 -52.13 -16.00
C LEU A 7 -2.91 -50.72 -16.61
N TYR A 8 -3.28 -50.54 -17.88
CA TYR A 8 -3.25 -49.22 -18.54
C TYR A 8 -4.24 -48.24 -17.91
N VAL A 9 -5.42 -48.70 -17.51
CA VAL A 9 -6.42 -47.86 -16.82
C VAL A 9 -5.89 -47.39 -15.46
N ILE A 10 -5.25 -48.29 -14.69
CA ILE A 10 -4.66 -47.95 -13.40
C ILE A 10 -3.52 -46.95 -13.58
N MET A 11 -2.61 -47.18 -14.52
CA MET A 11 -1.50 -46.26 -14.78
C MET A 11 -1.99 -44.87 -15.21
N GLY A 12 -3.00 -44.80 -16.08
CA GLY A 12 -3.61 -43.53 -16.49
C GLY A 12 -4.23 -42.78 -15.30
N PHE A 13 -4.88 -43.49 -14.39
CA PHE A 13 -5.46 -42.92 -13.17
C PHE A 13 -4.38 -42.33 -12.24
N PHE A 14 -3.26 -43.03 -12.03
CA PHE A 14 -2.15 -42.51 -11.23
C PHE A 14 -1.47 -41.29 -11.83
N ILE A 15 -1.32 -41.24 -13.16
CA ILE A 15 -0.77 -40.06 -13.85
C ILE A 15 -1.71 -38.86 -13.64
N LEU A 16 -3.01 -39.05 -13.85
CA LEU A 16 -4.00 -37.99 -13.65
C LEU A 16 -4.03 -37.47 -12.21
N LEU A 17 -3.92 -38.36 -11.22
CA LEU A 17 -3.87 -38.00 -9.80
C LEU A 17 -2.63 -37.17 -9.44
N ASN A 18 -1.48 -37.48 -10.04
CA ASN A 18 -0.26 -36.70 -9.84
C ASN A 18 -0.38 -35.30 -10.47
N PHE A 19 -0.97 -35.19 -11.67
CA PHE A 19 -1.22 -33.87 -12.29
C PHE A 19 -2.21 -33.02 -11.48
N LEU A 20 -3.28 -33.63 -10.97
CA LEU A 20 -4.25 -32.93 -10.10
C LEU A 20 -3.61 -32.46 -8.80
N SER A 21 -2.73 -33.29 -8.21
CA SER A 21 -2.01 -32.94 -6.97
C SER A 21 -1.00 -31.82 -7.20
N PHE A 22 -0.34 -31.79 -8.37
CA PHE A 22 0.57 -30.72 -8.75
C PHE A 22 -0.17 -29.40 -9.01
N ALA A 23 -1.28 -29.43 -9.76
CA ALA A 23 -2.11 -28.24 -9.98
C ALA A 23 -2.69 -27.68 -8.68
N PHE A 24 -3.12 -28.56 -7.75
CA PHE A 24 -3.60 -28.13 -6.44
C PHE A 24 -2.47 -27.55 -5.57
N ALA A 25 -1.24 -28.07 -5.69
CA ALA A 25 -0.07 -27.53 -4.99
C ALA A 25 0.33 -26.15 -5.55
N GLU A 26 0.25 -25.92 -6.86
CA GLU A 26 0.47 -24.61 -7.48
C GLU A 26 -0.59 -23.60 -7.05
N GLU A 27 -1.87 -23.98 -7.05
CA GLU A 27 -2.97 -23.13 -6.59
C GLU A 27 -2.87 -22.82 -5.09
N GLN A 28 -2.39 -23.77 -4.27
CA GLN A 28 -2.09 -23.55 -2.85
C GLN A 28 -0.85 -22.66 -2.67
N CYS A 29 0.16 -22.75 -3.54
CA CYS A 29 1.36 -21.91 -3.49
C CYS A 29 1.06 -20.47 -3.94
N GLU A 30 0.25 -20.26 -4.98
CA GLU A 30 -0.27 -18.94 -5.37
C GLU A 30 -1.12 -18.32 -4.26
N ASN A 31 -1.92 -19.12 -3.54
CA ASN A 31 -2.70 -18.65 -2.40
C ASN A 31 -1.88 -18.49 -1.10
N GLN A 32 -0.69 -19.10 -0.99
CA GLN A 32 0.25 -18.99 0.14
C GLN A 32 1.35 -17.94 -0.07
N ILE A 33 1.49 -17.34 -1.26
CA ILE A 33 2.06 -15.99 -1.40
C ILE A 33 1.04 -15.05 -0.75
N SER A 34 1.09 -15.08 0.58
CA SER A 34 0.37 -14.21 1.47
C SER A 34 0.35 -12.81 0.89
N ARG A 35 -0.81 -12.19 0.91
CA ARG A 35 -0.92 -10.74 0.93
C ARG A 35 -0.07 -10.23 2.08
N GLU A 36 1.22 -10.06 1.85
CA GLU A 36 2.12 -9.37 2.76
C GLU A 36 1.56 -7.95 2.84
N GLU A 37 0.78 -7.74 3.90
CA GLU A 37 0.08 -6.51 4.16
C GLU A 37 1.09 -5.37 4.19
N VAL A 38 0.89 -4.37 3.34
CA VAL A 38 1.80 -3.23 3.24
C VAL A 38 1.81 -2.53 4.61
N SER A 39 2.97 -2.51 5.28
CA SER A 39 3.10 -1.80 6.55
C SER A 39 3.07 -0.30 6.29
N MET A 40 2.07 0.41 6.81
CA MET A 40 1.94 1.86 6.64
C MET A 40 1.99 2.58 7.98
N GLU A 41 2.83 3.60 8.05
CA GLU A 41 3.02 4.45 9.23
C GLU A 41 2.85 5.93 8.85
N VAL A 42 1.82 6.59 9.38
CA VAL A 42 1.54 8.00 9.11
C VAL A 42 1.72 8.81 10.39
N LYS A 43 2.66 9.75 10.38
CA LYS A 43 2.96 10.67 11.48
C LYS A 43 2.56 12.09 11.12
N VAL A 44 1.88 12.77 12.01
CA VAL A 44 1.54 14.20 11.85
C VAL A 44 2.41 14.99 12.81
N ASN A 45 3.19 15.92 12.26
CA ASN A 45 4.04 16.86 12.97
C ASN A 45 3.49 18.28 12.76
N ILE A 46 3.46 19.06 13.83
CA ILE A 46 3.02 20.45 13.78
C ILE A 46 4.26 21.33 13.77
N VAL A 47 4.44 22.10 12.69
CA VAL A 47 5.60 23.01 12.57
C VAL A 47 5.30 24.35 13.24
N SER A 48 4.06 24.85 13.11
CA SER A 48 3.65 26.12 13.72
C SER A 48 3.16 25.94 15.16
N LYS A 49 3.78 26.66 16.10
CA LYS A 49 3.40 26.65 17.53
C LYS A 49 2.00 27.22 17.81
N GLU A 50 1.42 27.96 16.86
CA GLU A 50 0.11 28.59 17.00
C GLU A 50 -1.05 27.65 16.65
N ILE A 51 -0.74 26.48 16.08
CA ILE A 51 -1.73 25.51 15.64
C ILE A 51 -1.85 24.42 16.70
N THR A 52 -3.03 24.32 17.29
CA THR A 52 -3.41 23.19 18.16
C THR A 52 -4.51 22.38 17.48
N PHE A 53 -4.38 21.06 17.55
CA PHE A 53 -5.34 20.12 16.98
C PHE A 53 -6.08 19.37 18.06
N SER A 54 -7.35 19.07 17.80
CA SER A 54 -8.03 18.00 18.50
C SER A 54 -7.50 16.64 18.00
N GLU A 55 -7.56 15.62 18.86
CA GLU A 55 -7.20 14.25 18.49
C GLU A 55 -7.99 13.75 17.27
N ARG A 56 -9.23 14.24 17.11
CA ARG A 56 -10.09 13.95 15.96
C ARG A 56 -9.46 14.43 14.65
N VAL A 57 -8.99 15.67 14.59
CA VAL A 57 -8.38 16.23 13.37
C VAL A 57 -7.09 15.49 13.01
N PHE A 58 -6.30 15.09 14.02
CA PHE A 58 -5.10 14.28 13.82
C PHE A 58 -5.43 12.95 13.12
N LYS A 59 -6.44 12.23 13.62
CA LYS A 59 -6.91 10.96 13.03
C LYS A 59 -7.49 11.16 11.64
N GLU A 60 -8.25 12.23 11.41
CA GLU A 60 -8.81 12.56 10.10
C GLU A 60 -7.71 12.81 9.06
N LEU A 61 -6.67 13.57 9.42
CA LEU A 61 -5.50 13.81 8.56
C LEU A 61 -4.75 12.51 8.24
N GLN A 62 -4.55 11.63 9.22
CA GLN A 62 -3.92 10.33 8.99
C GLN A 62 -4.70 9.47 8.00
N ASN A 63 -6.03 9.41 8.16
CA ASN A 63 -6.91 8.65 7.27
C ASN A 63 -6.91 9.22 5.85
N ILE A 64 -7.03 10.54 5.73
CA ILE A 64 -7.05 11.22 4.44
C ILE A 64 -5.74 10.99 3.67
N VAL A 65 -4.58 11.12 4.34
CA VAL A 65 -3.29 10.90 3.69
C VAL A 65 -3.10 9.43 3.32
N THR A 66 -3.60 8.50 4.14
CA THR A 66 -3.62 7.07 3.80
C THR A 66 -4.42 6.80 2.52
N GLU A 67 -5.62 7.36 2.40
CA GLU A 67 -6.46 7.20 1.21
C GLU A 67 -5.88 7.93 -0.01
N MET A 68 -5.29 9.10 0.19
CA MET A 68 -4.55 9.84 -0.85
C MET A 68 -3.39 9.00 -1.38
N ILE A 69 -2.64 8.30 -0.51
CA ILE A 69 -1.53 7.43 -0.93
C ILE A 69 -2.05 6.31 -1.84
N LYS A 70 -3.09 5.61 -1.42
CA LYS A 70 -3.69 4.52 -2.20
C LYS A 70 -4.23 4.99 -3.55
N THR A 71 -4.83 6.18 -3.58
CA THR A 71 -5.49 6.73 -4.76
C THR A 71 -4.50 7.29 -5.78
N HIS A 72 -3.51 8.05 -5.33
CA HIS A 72 -2.59 8.77 -6.22
C HIS A 72 -1.29 8.01 -6.53
N PHE A 73 -0.93 7.02 -5.71
CA PHE A 73 0.30 6.23 -5.85
C PHE A 73 0.05 4.72 -5.81
N PRO A 74 -0.91 4.18 -6.59
CA PRO A 74 -1.25 2.75 -6.54
C PRO A 74 -0.08 1.83 -6.94
N VAL A 75 0.79 2.30 -7.85
CA VAL A 75 1.96 1.54 -8.30
C VAL A 75 3.02 1.49 -7.21
N GLU A 76 3.32 2.62 -6.60
CA GLU A 76 4.29 2.69 -5.50
C GLU A 76 3.77 1.95 -4.27
N TYR A 77 2.47 2.05 -3.99
CA TYR A 77 1.80 1.34 -2.90
C TYR A 77 1.97 -0.19 -3.02
N THR A 78 1.67 -0.74 -4.19
CA THR A 78 1.72 -2.20 -4.43
C THR A 78 3.14 -2.77 -4.38
N LYS A 79 4.15 -1.98 -4.76
CA LYS A 79 5.56 -2.37 -4.72
C LYS A 79 6.20 -2.26 -3.33
N SER A 80 5.56 -1.53 -2.42
CA SER A 80 6.13 -1.21 -1.11
C SER A 80 5.90 -2.29 -0.07
N GLY A 81 6.95 -2.57 0.72
CA GLY A 81 6.85 -3.35 1.96
C GLY A 81 6.57 -2.46 3.16
N LYS A 82 7.10 -1.24 3.13
CA LYS A 82 6.84 -0.20 4.11
C LYS A 82 6.55 1.13 3.43
N ILE A 83 5.55 1.84 3.93
CA ILE A 83 5.23 3.21 3.55
C ILE A 83 5.26 4.07 4.80
N THR A 84 6.01 5.16 4.77
CA THR A 84 6.04 6.17 5.83
C THR A 84 5.53 7.48 5.28
N ALA A 85 4.64 8.16 5.97
CA ALA A 85 4.24 9.51 5.61
C ALA A 85 4.42 10.44 6.81
N GLU A 86 5.17 11.50 6.62
CA GLU A 86 5.23 12.62 7.57
C GLU A 86 4.34 13.73 7.04
N ILE A 87 3.46 14.27 7.87
CA ILE A 87 2.56 15.38 7.54
C ILE A 87 3.00 16.57 8.37
N LYS A 88 3.37 17.67 7.71
CA LYS A 88 3.69 18.96 8.29
C LYS A 88 2.54 19.92 8.03
N VAL A 89 1.98 20.47 9.08
CA VAL A 89 1.01 21.56 8.96
C VAL A 89 1.78 22.88 8.91
N LEU A 90 1.66 23.57 7.79
CA LEU A 90 2.40 24.80 7.51
C LEU A 90 1.69 26.01 8.11
N GLU A 91 0.41 26.18 7.79
CA GLU A 91 -0.39 27.33 8.22
C GLU A 91 -1.88 27.00 8.28
N ARG A 92 -2.64 27.87 8.95
CA ARG A 92 -4.10 27.82 9.00
C ARG A 92 -4.67 28.65 7.85
N THR A 93 -5.60 28.08 7.10
CA THR A 93 -6.36 28.79 6.06
C THR A 93 -7.74 29.17 6.59
N GLU A 94 -8.51 29.96 5.83
CA GLU A 94 -9.87 30.37 6.22
C GLU A 94 -10.78 29.19 6.57
N ASN A 95 -10.62 28.07 5.86
CA ASN A 95 -11.52 26.91 5.94
C ASN A 95 -10.83 25.62 6.40
N GLY A 96 -9.58 25.69 6.85
CA GLY A 96 -8.81 24.50 7.21
C GLY A 96 -7.32 24.77 7.37
N TYR A 97 -6.49 23.98 6.70
CA TYR A 97 -5.04 23.95 6.90
C TYR A 97 -4.30 23.73 5.60
N LEU A 98 -3.16 24.41 5.43
CA LEU A 98 -2.21 24.09 4.38
C LEU A 98 -1.21 23.07 4.94
N CYS A 99 -1.09 21.94 4.25
CA CYS A 99 -0.29 20.81 4.67
C CYS A 99 0.74 20.47 3.60
N GLU A 100 1.91 20.02 4.07
CA GLU A 100 2.90 19.34 3.27
C GLU A 100 3.04 17.92 3.80
N SER A 101 3.15 16.93 2.94
CA SER A 101 3.51 15.57 3.32
C SER A 101 4.72 15.08 2.56
N ILE A 102 5.66 14.47 3.28
CA ILE A 102 6.77 13.73 2.71
C ILE A 102 6.44 12.25 2.87
N ILE A 103 6.28 11.57 1.74
CA ILE A 103 5.89 10.17 1.66
C ILE A 103 7.11 9.37 1.18
N GLY A 104 7.49 8.38 1.96
CA GLY A 104 8.54 7.42 1.66
C GLY A 104 7.96 6.05 1.32
N PHE A 105 8.28 5.55 0.14
CA PHE A 105 7.92 4.22 -0.35
C PHE A 105 9.17 3.34 -0.33
N LEU A 106 9.25 2.37 0.58
CA LEU A 106 10.32 1.38 0.62
C LEU A 106 9.89 0.15 -0.17
N TYR A 107 10.48 -0.07 -1.35
CA TYR A 107 10.14 -1.18 -2.22
C TYR A 107 10.68 -2.52 -1.71
N LYS A 108 9.85 -3.57 -1.80
CA LYS A 108 10.17 -4.92 -1.29
C LYS A 108 11.37 -5.55 -2.00
N GLU A 109 11.35 -5.51 -3.33
CA GLU A 109 12.31 -6.24 -4.16
C GLU A 109 13.68 -5.54 -4.22
N THR A 110 13.67 -4.21 -4.29
CA THR A 110 14.89 -3.43 -4.55
C THR A 110 15.44 -2.73 -3.32
N PHE A 111 14.73 -2.77 -2.19
CA PHE A 111 15.04 -2.01 -0.97
C PHE A 111 15.28 -0.51 -1.24
N THR A 112 14.71 0.01 -2.32
CA THR A 112 14.85 1.41 -2.72
C THR A 112 13.83 2.25 -1.98
N LEU A 113 14.28 3.37 -1.42
CA LEU A 113 13.42 4.39 -0.84
C LEU A 113 13.11 5.45 -1.89
N VAL A 114 11.84 5.55 -2.29
CA VAL A 114 11.35 6.63 -3.16
C VAL A 114 10.66 7.67 -2.29
N LEU A 115 11.09 8.93 -2.41
CA LEU A 115 10.51 10.05 -1.70
C LEU A 115 9.63 10.89 -2.63
N VAL A 116 8.44 11.23 -2.13
CA VAL A 116 7.47 12.10 -2.81
C VAL A 116 7.07 13.19 -1.85
N ARG A 117 7.10 14.43 -2.32
CA ARG A 117 6.56 15.58 -1.59
C ARG A 117 5.18 15.91 -2.15
N VAL A 118 4.20 16.07 -1.27
CA VAL A 118 2.82 16.40 -1.62
C VAL A 118 2.40 17.63 -0.81
N GLU A 119 2.03 18.71 -1.49
CA GLU A 119 1.40 19.87 -0.87
C GLU A 119 -0.10 19.80 -1.11
N PHE A 120 -0.91 20.05 -0.09
CA PHE A 120 -2.37 20.00 -0.21
C PHE A 120 -3.04 20.88 0.85
N GLU A 121 -4.25 21.33 0.53
CA GLU A 121 -5.13 21.99 1.49
C GLU A 121 -6.05 20.95 2.13
N TYR A 122 -6.00 20.84 3.45
CA TYR A 122 -6.98 20.09 4.22
C TYR A 122 -8.15 21.00 4.59
N ILE A 123 -9.34 20.64 4.16
CA ILE A 123 -10.63 21.21 4.58
C ILE A 123 -11.37 20.06 5.28
N PRO A 124 -12.17 20.27 6.34
CA PRO A 124 -12.79 19.16 7.07
C PRO A 124 -13.32 18.02 6.18
N ALA A 125 -12.75 16.82 6.36
CA ALA A 125 -13.02 15.60 5.58
C ALA A 125 -12.67 15.62 4.07
N GLN A 126 -11.92 16.60 3.57
CA GLN A 126 -11.57 16.75 2.16
C GLN A 126 -10.13 17.26 1.94
N ILE A 127 -9.53 16.91 0.80
CA ILE A 127 -8.30 17.53 0.31
C ILE A 127 -8.56 18.31 -0.96
N LYS A 128 -7.91 19.47 -1.09
CA LYS A 128 -7.94 20.31 -2.29
C LYS A 128 -6.53 20.72 -2.69
N ASN A 129 -6.41 21.21 -3.92
CA ASN A 129 -5.20 21.83 -4.45
C ASN A 129 -3.94 20.95 -4.29
N VAL A 130 -4.09 19.65 -4.53
CA VAL A 130 -3.01 18.67 -4.37
C VAL A 130 -1.94 18.90 -5.44
N LYS A 131 -0.72 19.21 -4.99
CA LYS A 131 0.47 19.33 -5.84
C LYS A 131 1.46 18.21 -5.48
N ILE A 132 1.79 17.39 -6.46
CA ILE A 132 2.67 16.23 -6.28
C ILE A 132 4.02 16.50 -6.92
N GLN A 133 5.08 16.41 -6.13
CA GLN A 133 6.46 16.45 -6.57
C GLN A 133 7.11 15.08 -6.35
N ARG A 134 7.26 14.33 -7.45
CA ARG A 134 7.95 13.02 -7.45
C ARG A 134 9.47 13.22 -7.40
N ASN A 135 10.18 12.20 -6.90
CA ASN A 135 11.65 12.20 -6.75
C ASN A 135 12.16 13.37 -5.91
N TYR A 136 11.48 13.63 -4.80
CA TYR A 136 11.87 14.69 -3.89
C TYR A 136 13.20 14.33 -3.21
N SER A 137 14.23 15.14 -3.44
CA SER A 137 15.45 15.11 -2.64
C SER A 137 15.36 16.21 -1.60
N PRO A 138 15.35 15.88 -0.28
CA PRO A 138 15.34 16.87 0.79
C PRO A 138 16.62 17.71 0.84
#